data_AF-A0A7X7R499-F1
#
_entry.id   AF-A0A7X7R499-F1
#
_cell.length_a   1.000
_cell.length_b   1.000
_cell.length_c   1.000
_cell.angle_alpha   90.00
_cell.angle_beta   90.00
_cell.angle_gamma   90.00
#
_symmetry.space_group_name_H-M   'P 1'
#
loop_
_entity.id
_entity.type
_entity.pdbx_description
1 polymer ?
#
loop_
_entity_poly.entity_id
_entity_poly.type
_entity_poly.pdbx_seq_one_letter_code
_entity_poly.pdbx_strand_id
1 'polypeptide(L)' 'IKGIDPEAALQRSNDKFLRRFNYIEEEIKSRGDRWEDYRLEELDAIWDEAKGQGL' A
#
# COMPACT_ATOMS: atom_id res chain seq x y z
N ILE A 1 -15.57 -10.82 -26.92
CA ILE A 1 -14.52 -10.27 -26.04
C ILE A 1 -15.15 -10.14 -24.65
N LYS A 2 -14.75 -10.97 -23.68
CA LYS A 2 -15.17 -10.76 -22.28
C LYS A 2 -14.41 -9.53 -21.78
N GLY A 3 -15.09 -8.39 -21.68
CA GLY A 3 -14.52 -7.18 -21.11
C GLY A 3 -14.19 -7.40 -19.64
N ILE A 4 -13.16 -6.69 -19.16
CA ILE A 4 -12.92 -6.56 -17.73
C ILE A 4 -14.06 -5.70 -17.18
N ASP A 5 -14.74 -6.19 -16.14
CA ASP A 5 -15.74 -5.39 -15.44
C ASP A 5 -15.03 -4.21 -14.75
N PRO A 6 -15.34 -2.96 -15.11
CA PRO A 6 -14.60 -1.80 -14.63
C PRO A 6 -14.75 -1.61 -13.12
N GLU A 7 -15.90 -1.93 -12.55
CA GLU A 7 -16.13 -1.86 -11.10
C GLU A 7 -15.25 -2.87 -10.37
N ALA A 8 -15.24 -4.12 -10.82
CA ALA A 8 -14.36 -5.14 -10.26
C ALA A 8 -12.87 -4.80 -10.42
N ALA A 9 -12.46 -4.15 -11.52
CA ALA A 9 -11.09 -3.70 -11.71
C ALA A 9 -10.71 -2.56 -10.77
N LEU A 10 -11.63 -1.59 -10.58
CA LEU A 10 -11.45 -0.49 -9.65
C LEU A 10 -11.36 -1.01 -8.21
N GLN A 11 -12.28 -1.89 -7.81
CA GLN A 11 -12.30 -2.47 -6.47
C GLN A 11 -11.02 -3.26 -6.19
N ARG A 12 -10.55 -4.09 -7.13
CA ARG A 12 -9.25 -4.79 -6.99
C ARG A 12 -8.07 -3.85 -6.84
N SER A 13 -8.11 -2.68 -7.49
CA SER A 13 -7.04 -1.68 -7.40
C SER A 13 -7.07 -0.99 -6.03
N ASN A 14 -8.26 -0.64 -5.54
CA ASN A 14 -8.45 -0.09 -4.20
C ASN A 14 -8.04 -1.08 -3.11
N ASP A 15 -8.37 -2.37 -3.25
CA ASP A 15 -7.98 -3.41 -2.30
C ASP A 15 -6.46 -3.54 -2.18
N LYS A 16 -5.73 -3.46 -3.31
CA LYS A 16 -4.26 -3.46 -3.30
C LYS A 16 -3.69 -2.21 -2.65
N PHE A 17 -4.27 -1.05 -2.95
CA PHE A 17 -3.87 0.20 -2.32
C PHE A 17 -4.02 0.11 -0.80
N LEU A 18 -5.19 -0.34 -0.33
CA LEU A 18 -5.48 -0.47 1.09
C LEU A 18 -4.53 -1.44 1.80
N ARG A 19 -4.23 -2.60 1.19
CA ARG A 19 -3.30 -3.58 1.77
C ARG A 19 -1.90 -3.01 1.96
N ARG A 20 -1.39 -2.28 0.96
CA ARG A 20 -0.06 -1.65 1.02
C ARG A 20 -0.04 -0.47 1.98
N PHE A 21 -1.10 0.32 2.01
CA PHE A 21 -1.19 1.44 2.96
C PHE A 21 -1.21 0.93 4.40
N ASN A 22 -2.02 -0.10 4.69
CA ASN A 22 -2.05 -0.77 6.00
C ASN A 22 -0.69 -1.33 6.39
N TYR A 23 0.06 -1.88 5.43
CA TYR A 23 1.43 -2.35 5.66
C TYR A 23 2.34 -1.22 6.14
N ILE A 24 2.29 -0.05 5.49
CA ILE A 24 3.05 1.13 5.90
C ILE A 24 2.66 1.55 7.33
N GLU A 25 1.36 1.61 7.65
CA GLU A 25 0.91 2.00 8.98
C GLU A 25 1.44 1.07 10.07
N GLU A 26 1.35 -0.24 9.85
CA GLU A 26 1.82 -1.24 10.80
C GLU A 26 3.34 -1.23 10.92
N GLU A 27 4.08 -0.98 9.83
CA GLU A 27 5.53 -0.87 9.86
C GLU A 27 5.99 0.33 10.70
N ILE A 28 5.42 1.51 10.47
CA ILE A 28 5.69 2.73 11.27
C ILE A 28 5.36 2.50 12.74
N LYS A 29 4.19 1.91 13.01
CA LYS A 29 3.72 1.62 14.37
C LYS A 29 4.61 0.58 15.07
N SER A 30 5.10 -0.43 14.36
CA SER A 30 5.97 -1.48 14.92
C SER A 30 7.33 -0.92 15.39
N ARG A 31 7.81 0.13 14.71
CA ARG A 31 9.04 0.85 15.05
C ARG A 31 8.85 1.85 16.20
N GLY A 32 7.59 2.14 16.55
CA GLY A 32 7.23 3.14 17.56
C GLY A 32 7.39 4.59 17.06
N ASP A 33 7.50 4.77 15.75
CA ASP A 33 7.64 6.08 15.12
C ASP A 33 6.28 6.71 14.85
N ARG A 34 6.29 7.98 14.41
CA ARG A 34 5.09 8.67 13.94
C ARG A 34 5.24 9.01 12.46
N TRP A 35 4.11 9.24 11.80
CA TRP A 35 4.06 9.59 10.38
C TRP A 35 4.86 10.85 10.04
N GLU A 36 4.88 11.83 10.94
CA GLU A 36 5.56 13.11 10.74
C GLU A 36 7.09 12.96 10.75
N ASP A 37 7.60 11.81 11.20
CA ASP A 37 9.02 11.51 11.26
C ASP A 37 9.55 10.97 9.91
N TYR A 38 8.67 10.67 8.94
CA TYR A 38 9.01 10.12 7.63
C TYR A 38 8.86 11.13 6.50
N ARG A 39 9.80 11.09 5.55
CA ARG A 39 9.68 11.77 4.26
C ARG A 39 8.98 10.88 3.24
N LEU A 40 8.50 11.48 2.16
CA LEU A 40 7.79 10.76 1.10
C LEU A 40 8.66 9.65 0.48
N GLU A 41 9.96 9.89 0.30
CA GLU A 41 10.88 8.91 -0.26
C GLU A 41 11.08 7.69 0.65
N GLU A 42 10.95 7.87 1.96
CA GLU A 42 11.05 6.79 2.94
C GLU A 42 9.75 5.97 2.98
N LEU A 43 8.60 6.63 2.84
CA LEU A 43 7.30 5.96 2.69
C LEU A 43 7.22 5.18 1.37
N ASP A 44 7.77 5.73 0.28
CA ASP A 44 7.85 5.07 -1.02
C ASP A 44 8.70 3.79 -0.96
N ALA A 45 9.79 3.78 -0.17
CA ALA A 45 10.59 2.58 0.03
C ALA A 45 9.80 1.46 0.73
N ILE A 46 9.01 1.79 1.75
CA ILE A 46 8.14 0.84 2.46
C ILE A 46 7.00 0.37 1.53
N TRP A 47 6.48 1.26 0.69
CA TRP A 47 5.50 0.90 -0.34
C TRP A 47 6.04 -0.10 -1.36
N ASP A 48 7.26 0.12 -1.86
CA ASP A 48 7.92 -0.80 -2.79
C ASP A 48 8.21 -2.16 -2.15
N GLU A 49 8.54 -2.18 -0.86
CA GLU A 49 8.64 -3.42 -0.08
C GLU A 49 7.30 -4.16 -0.04
N ALA A 50 6.20 -3.49 0.33
CA ALA A 50 4.86 -4.06 0.35
C ALA A 50 4.46 -4.64 -1.02
N LYS A 51 4.79 -3.92 -2.09
CA LYS A 51 4.58 -4.36 -3.48
C LYS A 51 5.43 -5.59 -3.82
N GLY A 52 6.69 -5.65 -3.34
CA GLY A 52 7.57 -6.81 -3.49
C GLY A 52 7.03 -8.07 -2.79
N GLN A 53 6.31 -7.90 -1.68
CA GLN A 53 5.61 -8.98 -0.97
C GLN A 53 4.27 -9.39 -1.63
N GLY A 54 3.87 -8.72 -2.71
CA GLY A 54 2.64 -9.04 -3.45
C GLY A 54 1.36 -8.50 -2.83
N LEU A 55 1.46 -7.53 -1.91
CA LEU A 55 0.33 -6.84 -1.31
C LEU A 55 -0.42 -5.95 -2.32
#